data_AF-A0A392N0V8-F1
#
_entry.id   AF-A0A392N0V8-F1
#
_cell.length_a   1.000
_cell.length_b   1.000
_cell.length_c   1.000
_cell.angle_alpha   90.00
_cell.angle_beta   90.00
_cell.angle_gamma   90.00
#
_symmetry.space_group_name_H-M   'P 1'
#
loop_
_entity.id
_entity.type
_entity.pdbx_description
1 polymer ?
#
loop_
_entity_poly.entity_id
_entity_poly.type
_entity_poly.pdbx_seq_one_letter_code
_entity_poly.pdbx_strand_id
1 'polypeptide(L)'
;MEDAQTKARIEETVLKILHESNMEEATESKIRKQASTELDLNLNQPPFKALVKQIVEAFLVEKQQQQQDEEEEKQREKEGVSSKSDLVICKLTKKRRITIRDYEGIRYVSIREFYTKDNKEFASSK
;
A
#
# COMPACT_ATOMS: atom_id res chain seq x y z
N MET A 1 -7.07 17.44 -32.81
CA MET A 1 -5.95 16.53 -32.47
C MET A 1 -5.41 17.03 -31.16
N GLU A 2 -5.55 16.26 -30.09
CA GLU A 2 -4.93 16.63 -28.82
C GLU A 2 -3.58 15.95 -28.75
N ASP A 3 -2.53 16.73 -28.63
CA ASP A 3 -1.16 16.24 -28.58
C ASP A 3 -1.00 15.36 -27.35
N ALA A 4 -0.59 14.11 -27.56
CA ALA A 4 -0.30 13.17 -26.48
C ALA A 4 0.73 13.73 -25.49
N GLN A 5 1.63 14.59 -25.97
CA GLN A 5 2.60 15.32 -25.14
C GLN A 5 1.92 16.27 -24.15
N THR A 6 0.88 16.99 -24.57
CA THR A 6 0.13 17.90 -23.68
C THR A 6 -0.60 17.12 -22.60
N LYS A 7 -1.18 15.96 -22.94
CA LYS A 7 -1.85 15.09 -21.96
C LYS A 7 -0.89 14.55 -20.91
N ALA A 8 0.27 14.04 -21.34
CA ALA A 8 1.30 13.53 -20.44
C ALA A 8 1.80 14.61 -19.48
N ARG A 9 1.99 15.84 -19.97
CA ARG A 9 2.43 16.96 -19.13
C ARG A 9 1.39 17.36 -18.08
N ILE A 10 0.11 17.31 -18.44
CA ILE A 10 -1.00 17.54 -17.49
C ILE A 10 -1.00 16.45 -16.43
N GLU A 11 -0.87 15.19 -16.84
CA GLU A 11 -0.85 14.04 -15.93
C GLU A 11 0.27 14.12 -14.90
N GLU A 12 1.50 14.35 -15.33
CA GLU A 12 2.67 14.48 -14.46
C GLU A 12 2.48 15.59 -13.43
N THR A 13 2.00 16.75 -13.87
CA THR A 13 1.78 17.91 -13.01
C THR A 13 0.67 17.65 -11.98
N VAL A 14 -0.44 17.06 -12.42
CA VAL A 14 -1.58 16.72 -11.54
C VAL A 14 -1.18 15.69 -10.50
N LEU A 15 -0.43 14.65 -10.88
CA LEU A 15 0.08 13.64 -9.96
C LEU A 15 1.04 14.26 -8.93
N LYS A 16 1.94 15.16 -9.36
CA LYS A 16 2.83 15.87 -8.46
C LYS A 16 2.06 16.69 -7.41
N ILE A 17 1.07 17.47 -7.85
CA ILE A 17 0.22 18.26 -6.96
C ILE A 17 -0.55 17.34 -6.00
N LEU A 18 -1.07 16.21 -6.48
CA LEU A 18 -1.78 15.22 -5.66
C LEU A 18 -0.89 14.59 -4.58
N HIS A 19 0.40 14.36 -4.88
CA HIS A 19 1.36 13.85 -3.91
C HIS A 19 1.79 14.90 -2.87
N GLU A 20 1.90 16.16 -3.26
CA GLU A 20 2.30 17.26 -2.38
C GLU A 20 1.13 17.83 -1.56
N SER A 21 -0.10 17.69 -2.06
CA SER A 21 -1.31 18.21 -1.39
C SER A 21 -1.84 17.25 -0.34
N ASN A 22 -2.36 17.80 0.76
CA ASN A 22 -3.05 17.01 1.78
C ASN A 22 -4.39 16.44 1.24
N MET A 23 -4.58 15.12 1.32
CA MET A 23 -5.73 14.41 0.73
C MET A 23 -7.09 14.85 1.28
N GLU A 24 -7.15 15.36 2.50
CA GLU A 24 -8.41 15.80 3.12
C GLU A 24 -8.95 17.11 2.51
N GLU A 25 -8.09 17.91 1.87
CA GLU A 25 -8.47 19.21 1.33
C GLU A 25 -8.43 19.30 -0.20
N ALA A 26 -7.81 18.31 -0.86
CA ALA A 26 -7.59 18.28 -2.30
C ALA A 26 -8.87 17.85 -3.04
N THR A 27 -9.61 18.83 -3.57
CA THR A 27 -10.74 18.56 -4.48
C THR A 27 -10.27 18.69 -5.94
N GLU A 28 -10.90 17.96 -6.85
CA GLU A 28 -10.65 18.05 -8.30
C GLU A 28 -10.64 19.50 -8.81
N SER A 29 -11.53 20.35 -8.29
CA SER A 29 -11.60 21.76 -8.64
C SER A 29 -10.38 22.56 -8.19
N LYS A 30 -9.83 22.30 -7.00
CA LYS A 30 -8.59 22.94 -6.51
C LYS A 30 -7.38 22.45 -7.30
N ILE A 31 -7.28 21.14 -7.52
CA ILE A 31 -6.18 20.52 -8.28
C ILE A 31 -6.15 21.06 -9.71
N ARG A 32 -7.31 21.14 -10.37
CA ARG A 32 -7.42 21.71 -11.71
C ARG A 32 -7.00 23.19 -11.75
N LYS A 33 -7.35 23.97 -10.73
CA LYS A 33 -6.91 25.38 -10.63
C LYS A 33 -5.41 25.49 -10.43
N GLN A 34 -4.82 24.68 -9.55
CA GLN A 34 -3.38 24.68 -9.30
C GLN A 34 -2.59 24.23 -10.54
N ALA A 35 -2.98 23.12 -11.16
CA ALA A 35 -2.35 22.63 -12.38
C ALA A 35 -2.50 23.61 -13.55
N SER A 36 -3.61 24.35 -13.61
CA SER A 36 -3.82 25.39 -14.63
C SER A 36 -2.85 26.56 -14.46
N THR A 37 -2.56 26.95 -13.22
CA THR A 37 -1.56 27.98 -12.89
C THR A 37 -0.13 27.50 -13.16
N GLU A 38 0.22 26.24 -12.85
CA GLU A 38 1.57 25.72 -13.08
C GLU A 38 1.90 25.51 -14.57
N LEU A 39 0.91 25.13 -15.37
CA LEU A 39 1.08 24.86 -16.80
C LEU A 39 0.80 26.07 -17.70
N ASP A 40 0.36 27.19 -17.12
CA ASP A 40 -0.20 28.34 -17.84
C ASP A 40 -1.23 27.92 -18.91
N LEU A 41 -1.99 26.86 -18.62
CA LEU A 41 -2.92 26.21 -19.55
C LEU A 41 -4.32 26.17 -18.94
N ASN A 42 -5.34 26.52 -19.71
CA ASN A 42 -6.71 26.48 -19.23
C ASN A 42 -7.26 25.03 -19.20
N LEU A 43 -7.23 24.42 -18.01
CA LEU A 43 -7.73 23.06 -17.79
C LEU A 43 -9.27 22.99 -17.61
N ASN A 44 -9.98 24.12 -17.72
CA ASN A 44 -11.45 24.16 -17.56
C ASN A 44 -12.21 23.72 -18.83
N GLN A 45 -11.50 23.29 -19.87
CA GLN A 45 -12.14 22.76 -21.07
C GLN A 45 -12.67 21.34 -20.81
N PRO A 46 -13.78 20.91 -21.46
CA PRO A 46 -14.35 19.58 -21.30
C PRO A 46 -13.36 18.40 -21.38
N PRO A 47 -12.40 18.34 -22.35
CA PRO A 47 -11.47 17.21 -22.43
C PRO A 47 -10.49 17.14 -21.26
N PHE A 48 -9.95 18.29 -20.84
CA PHE A 48 -9.01 18.35 -19.72
C PHE A 48 -9.70 18.09 -18.37
N LYS A 49 -10.94 18.54 -18.22
CA LYS A 49 -11.75 18.24 -17.03
C LYS A 49 -11.99 16.74 -16.86
N ALA A 50 -12.31 16.05 -17.96
CA ALA A 50 -12.47 14.59 -17.92
C ALA A 50 -11.15 13.90 -17.57
N LEU A 51 -10.03 14.33 -18.16
CA LEU A 51 -8.70 13.78 -17.89
C LEU A 51 -8.29 13.95 -16.42
N VAL A 52 -8.38 15.16 -15.87
CA VAL A 52 -8.02 15.43 -14.46
C VAL A 52 -8.91 14.60 -13.52
N LYS A 53 -10.21 14.50 -13.81
CA LYS A 53 -11.12 13.66 -13.04
C LYS A 53 -10.67 12.19 -13.02
N GLN A 54 -10.31 11.63 -14.18
CA GLN A 54 -9.84 10.25 -14.28
C GLN A 54 -8.54 10.02 -13.47
N ILE A 55 -7.60 10.95 -13.54
CA ILE A 55 -6.33 10.85 -12.79
C ILE A 55 -6.58 10.87 -11.28
N VAL A 56 -7.42 11.79 -10.80
CA VAL A 56 -7.77 11.88 -9.38
C VAL A 56 -8.48 10.63 -8.89
N GLU A 57 -9.43 10.09 -9.66
CA GLU A 57 -10.12 8.84 -9.32
C GLU A 57 -9.16 7.65 -9.26
N ALA A 58 -8.28 7.51 -10.25
CA ALA A 58 -7.26 6.45 -10.28
C ALA A 58 -6.33 6.52 -9.07
N PHE A 59 -5.87 7.73 -8.72
CA PHE A 59 -4.99 7.95 -7.57
C PHE A 59 -5.67 7.61 -6.24
N LEU A 60 -6.96 7.95 -6.07
CA LEU A 60 -7.72 7.60 -4.87
C LEU A 60 -7.90 6.09 -4.72
N VAL A 61 -8.16 5.37 -5.81
CA VAL A 61 -8.27 3.90 -5.82
C VAL A 61 -6.94 3.26 -5.45
N GLU A 62 -5.84 3.69 -6.07
CA GLU A 62 -4.50 3.18 -5.76
C GLU A 62 -4.15 3.38 -4.28
N LYS A 63 -4.51 4.53 -3.71
CA LYS A 63 -4.26 4.83 -2.30
C LYS A 63 -5.10 4.00 -1.33
N GLN A 64 -6.35 3.70 -1.66
CA GLN A 64 -7.18 2.78 -0.87
C GLN A 64 -6.61 1.37 -0.90
N GLN A 65 -6.10 0.92 -2.05
CA GLN A 65 -5.47 -0.39 -2.18
C GLN A 65 -4.18 -0.47 -1.35
N GLN A 66 -3.31 0.55 -1.43
CA GLN A 66 -2.09 0.64 -0.61
C GLN A 66 -2.39 0.63 0.89
N GLN A 67 -3.43 1.31 1.35
CA GLN A 67 -3.83 1.29 2.76
C GLN A 67 -4.36 -0.08 3.19
N GLN A 68 -5.14 -0.77 2.35
CA GLN A 68 -5.59 -2.14 2.63
C GLN A 68 -4.43 -3.13 2.69
N ASP A 69 -3.47 -3.02 1.77
CA ASP A 69 -2.29 -3.87 1.75
C ASP A 69 -1.38 -3.61 2.97
N GLU A 70 -1.16 -2.35 3.36
CA GLU A 70 -0.43 -1.99 4.58
C GLU A 70 -1.14 -2.44 5.87
N GLU A 71 -2.48 -2.39 5.90
CA GLU A 71 -3.26 -2.90 7.03
C GLU A 71 -3.24 -4.44 7.10
N GLU A 72 -3.30 -5.13 5.97
CA GLU A 72 -3.11 -6.59 5.92
C GLU A 72 -1.68 -7.00 6.33
N GLU A 73 -0.66 -6.23 5.95
CA GLU A 73 0.72 -6.49 6.34
C GLU A 73 0.95 -6.22 7.84
N LYS A 74 0.41 -5.11 8.37
CA LYS A 74 0.43 -4.83 9.82
C LYS A 74 -0.38 -5.83 10.64
N GLN A 75 -1.47 -6.38 10.11
CA GLN A 75 -2.21 -7.48 10.76
C GLN A 75 -1.39 -8.79 10.76
N ARG A 76 -0.64 -9.07 9.68
CA ARG A 76 0.30 -10.21 9.63
C ARG A 76 1.48 -10.04 10.58
N GLU A 77 1.94 -8.82 10.83
CA GLU A 77 2.99 -8.52 11.83
C GLU A 77 2.46 -8.56 13.27
N LYS A 78 1.22 -8.11 13.53
CA LYS A 78 0.62 -8.12 14.88
C LYS A 78 0.19 -9.51 15.35
N GLU A 79 -0.12 -10.44 14.45
CA GLU A 79 -0.24 -11.87 14.81
C GLU A 79 1.12 -12.54 15.14
N GLY A 80 2.24 -11.80 15.02
CA GLY A 80 3.59 -12.24 15.36
C GLY A 80 4.08 -11.87 16.77
N VAL A 81 3.31 -11.10 17.57
CA VAL A 81 3.72 -10.75 18.94
C VAL A 81 3.04 -11.66 19.96
N SER A 82 3.49 -12.91 20.00
CA SER A 82 3.47 -13.70 21.24
C SER A 82 4.91 -13.83 21.71
N SER A 83 5.29 -12.92 22.61
CA SER A 83 6.27 -13.12 23.67
C SER A 83 7.46 -14.03 23.37
N LYS A 84 8.65 -13.44 23.08
CA LYS A 84 9.98 -14.06 23.18
C LYS A 84 10.11 -15.48 22.55
N SER A 85 10.87 -15.55 21.45
CA SER A 85 11.49 -16.75 20.85
C SER A 85 10.72 -17.46 19.74
N ASP A 86 10.77 -16.90 18.52
CA ASP A 86 11.04 -17.61 17.24
C ASP A 86 10.67 -16.68 16.04
N LEU A 87 11.64 -16.29 15.21
CA LEU A 87 11.40 -15.45 14.03
C LEU A 87 10.86 -16.31 12.88
N VAL A 88 9.62 -16.11 12.42
CA VAL A 88 9.04 -16.86 11.28
C VAL A 88 9.59 -16.30 9.96
N ILE A 89 10.30 -17.12 9.17
CA ILE A 89 10.81 -16.71 7.84
C ILE A 89 9.83 -17.05 6.71
N CYS A 90 9.20 -18.22 6.79
CA CYS A 90 8.40 -18.76 5.69
C CYS A 90 7.26 -19.62 6.21
N LYS A 91 6.06 -19.46 5.65
CA LYS A 91 4.91 -20.33 5.91
C LYS A 91 4.85 -21.38 4.80
N LEU A 92 5.02 -22.66 5.16
CA LEU A 92 4.90 -23.78 4.21
C LEU A 92 3.43 -24.13 3.97
N THR A 93 2.62 -24.11 5.03
CA THR A 93 1.17 -24.32 4.97
C THR A 93 0.47 -23.45 6.03
N LYS A 94 -0.86 -23.46 6.07
CA LYS A 94 -1.65 -22.81 7.15
C LYS A 94 -1.24 -23.27 8.55
N LYS A 95 -0.65 -24.47 8.68
CA LYS A 95 -0.29 -25.10 9.95
C LYS A 95 1.21 -25.40 10.08
N ARG A 96 2.05 -24.99 9.13
CA ARG A 96 3.49 -25.35 9.15
C ARG A 96 4.34 -24.15 8.76
N ARG A 97 5.31 -23.80 9.61
CA ARG A 97 6.14 -22.60 9.46
C ARG A 97 7.62 -22.93 9.68
N ILE A 98 8.49 -22.22 8.98
CA ILE A 98 9.94 -22.21 9.20
C ILE A 98 10.25 -21.03 10.12
N THR A 99 10.92 -21.32 11.22
CA THR A 99 11.34 -20.34 12.21
C THR A 99 12.85 -20.34 12.41
N ILE A 100 13.39 -19.19 12.83
CA ILE A 100 14.75 -19.04 13.32
C ILE A 100 14.72 -18.86 14.83
N ARG A 101 15.59 -19.59 15.50
CA ARG A 101 15.85 -19.47 16.93
C ARG A 101 17.34 -19.29 17.17
N ASP A 102 17.70 -18.35 18.02
CA ASP A 102 19.05 -18.27 18.58
C ASP A 102 19.07 -18.96 19.94
N TYR A 103 19.94 -19.96 20.09
CA TYR A 103 20.13 -20.71 21.33
C TYR A 103 21.63 -20.88 21.58
N GLU A 104 22.11 -20.40 22.73
CA GLU A 104 23.53 -20.41 23.10
C GLU A 104 24.47 -19.78 22.05
N GLY A 105 24.00 -18.72 21.36
CA GLY A 105 24.76 -18.04 20.30
C GLY A 105 24.79 -18.78 18.97
N ILE A 106 24.16 -19.96 18.89
CA ILE A 106 24.00 -20.72 17.65
C ILE A 106 22.61 -20.46 17.08
N ARG A 107 22.57 -20.15 15.79
CA ARG A 107 21.34 -19.89 15.05
C ARG A 107 20.80 -21.19 14.45
N TYR A 108 19.60 -21.58 14.85
CA TYR A 108 18.90 -22.78 14.39
C TYR A 108 17.73 -22.40 13.47
N VAL A 109 17.56 -23.19 12.42
CA VAL A 109 16.35 -23.18 11.59
C VAL A 109 15.49 -24.35 12.01
N SER A 110 14.27 -24.06 12.48
CA SER A 110 13.30 -25.05 12.94
C SER A 110 12.09 -25.05 12.02
N ILE A 111 11.56 -26.23 11.71
CA ILE A 111 10.27 -26.37 11.03
C ILE A 111 9.26 -26.77 12.11
N ARG A 112 8.25 -25.94 12.35
CA ARG A 112 7.28 -26.15 13.43
C ARG A 112 5.87 -26.27 12.86
N GLU A 113 5.14 -27.28 13.33
CA GLU A 113 3.73 -27.44 13.05
C GLU A 113 2.88 -26.77 14.15
N PHE A 114 1.72 -26.27 13.77
CA PHE A 114 0.81 -25.52 14.62
C PHE A 114 -0.61 -26.07 14.49
N TYR A 115 -1.36 -26.07 15.59
CA TYR A 115 -2.77 -26.40 15.61
C TYR A 115 -3.58 -25.31 16.31
N THR A 116 -4.84 -25.18 15.91
CA THR A 116 -5.78 -24.21 16.49
C THR A 116 -6.67 -24.91 17.50
N LYS A 117 -6.75 -24.37 18.71
CA LYS A 117 -7.69 -24.79 19.75
C LYS A 117 -8.27 -23.53 20.39
N ASP A 118 -9.60 -23.43 20.48
CA ASP A 118 -10.29 -22.28 21.09
C ASP A 118 -9.89 -20.91 20.48
N ASN A 119 -9.78 -20.84 19.14
CA ASN A 119 -9.27 -19.68 18.39
C ASN A 119 -7.86 -19.20 18.79
N LYS A 120 -7.08 -20.04 19.50
CA LYS A 120 -5.67 -19.81 19.82
C LYS A 120 -4.79 -20.83 19.12
N GLU A 121 -3.64 -20.37 18.63
CA GLU A 121 -2.67 -21.22 17.94
C GLU A 121 -1.61 -21.75 18.93
N PHE A 122 -1.31 -23.05 18.84
CA PHE A 122 -0.32 -23.72 19.67
C PHE A 122 0.71 -24.43 18.80
N ALA A 123 1.97 -24.37 19.19
CA ALA A 123 3.01 -25.18 18.61
C ALA A 123 2.76 -26.66 18.93
N SER A 124 2.87 -27.52 17.91
CA SER A 124 2.89 -28.96 18.09
C SER A 124 4.29 -29.41 18.53
N SER A 125 4.35 -30.38 19.42
CA SER A 125 5.61 -30.97 19.92
C SER A 125 6.20 -32.05 19.00
N LYS A 126 5.80 -32.07 17.72
CA LYS A 126 6.27 -33.05 16.73
C LYS A 126 7.52 -32.56 16.00
#